data_AF-A0A946CPP8-F1
#
_entry.id   AF-A0A946CPP8-F1
#
_cell.length_a   1.000
_cell.length_b   1.000
_cell.length_c   1.000
_cell.angle_alpha   90.00
_cell.angle_beta   90.00
_cell.angle_gamma   90.00
#
_symmetry.space_group_name_H-M   'P 1'
#
loop_
_entity.id
_entity.type
_entity.pdbx_description
1 polymer ?
#
loop_
_entity_poly.entity_id
_entity_poly.type
_entity_poly.pdbx_seq_one_letter_code
_entity_poly.pdbx_strand_id
1 'polypeptide(L)'
;MTRKVPFLAEEAIERDAEALLAEFSHARDVVIELPIPIEDIVEKHLKLRIEFDDMHVRHNVPRPLDGDADILGAIYGDGSIFIDQSLDPDENPSKEGRYRFTVAHEGGGHWRLHQHLIRSHYGQSSLFDNDGDPKFLCRSSQKPPEEWQADFYASCLLMPRKLVFAAWDEMFPDRKRRVIAPETKVEHPFVEVPRISCSIAGHDWTESVEEALDGIARPLAEKFLVSPIAMRIRLEKLGLLMREVPHQRILGAG
;
A
#
# COMPACT_ATOMS: atom_id res chain seq x y z
N MET A 1 -1.02 -14.39 -25.99
CA MET A 1 -0.88 -15.37 -24.90
C MET A 1 -0.89 -14.60 -23.58
N THR A 2 -1.86 -14.84 -22.70
CA THR A 2 -1.92 -14.23 -21.37
C THR A 2 -0.71 -14.71 -20.56
N ARG A 3 0.27 -13.81 -20.33
CA ARG A 3 1.46 -14.13 -19.55
C ARG A 3 1.04 -14.36 -18.09
N LYS A 4 1.45 -15.48 -17.52
CA LYS A 4 1.15 -15.82 -16.14
C LYS A 4 2.31 -15.36 -15.27
N VAL A 5 2.15 -14.24 -14.56
CA VAL A 5 3.12 -13.81 -13.55
C VAL A 5 3.06 -14.80 -12.39
N PRO A 6 4.17 -15.45 -12.00
CA PRO A 6 4.16 -16.38 -10.88
C PRO A 6 3.93 -15.61 -9.59
N PHE A 7 3.22 -16.23 -8.66
CA PHE A 7 3.02 -15.68 -7.32
C PHE A 7 4.32 -15.80 -6.52
N LEU A 8 4.79 -14.69 -5.97
CA LEU A 8 5.94 -14.60 -5.08
C LEU A 8 5.47 -14.75 -3.62
N ALA A 9 6.30 -15.40 -2.81
CA ALA A 9 6.05 -15.50 -1.39
C ALA A 9 6.08 -14.11 -0.72
N GLU A 10 5.20 -13.88 0.24
CA GLU A 10 5.11 -12.59 0.95
C GLU A 10 6.42 -12.22 1.63
N GLU A 11 7.10 -13.20 2.24
CA GLU A 11 8.39 -13.00 2.88
C GLU A 11 9.49 -12.66 1.88
N ALA A 12 9.34 -13.04 0.61
CA ALA A 12 10.28 -12.63 -0.44
C ALA A 12 10.01 -11.17 -0.85
N ILE A 13 8.75 -10.80 -1.01
CA ILE A 13 8.34 -9.42 -1.34
C ILE A 13 8.78 -8.45 -0.23
N GLU A 14 8.51 -8.78 1.03
CA GLU A 14 8.86 -7.94 2.17
C GLU A 14 10.38 -7.80 2.33
N ARG A 15 11.14 -8.88 2.14
CA ARG A 15 12.62 -8.83 2.14
C ARG A 15 13.18 -7.98 1.02
N ASP A 16 12.58 -7.99 -0.18
CA ASP A 16 13.03 -7.14 -1.27
C ASP A 16 12.74 -5.65 -0.99
N ALA A 17 11.57 -5.32 -0.43
CA ALA A 17 11.25 -3.96 -0.02
C ALA A 17 12.22 -3.44 1.08
N GLU A 18 12.56 -4.29 2.06
CA GLU A 18 13.57 -3.97 3.07
C GLU A 18 14.97 -3.79 2.46
N ALA A 19 15.34 -4.62 1.47
CA ALA A 19 16.59 -4.50 0.76
C ALA A 19 16.68 -3.17 -0.01
N LEU A 20 15.62 -2.74 -0.69
CA LEU A 20 15.58 -1.44 -1.37
C LEU A 20 15.80 -0.27 -0.40
N LEU A 21 15.20 -0.32 0.79
CA LEU A 21 15.42 0.70 1.81
C LEU A 21 16.88 0.72 2.30
N ALA A 22 17.47 -0.46 2.49
CA ALA A 22 18.87 -0.60 2.88
C ALA A 22 19.84 -0.11 1.78
N GLU A 23 19.55 -0.45 0.51
CA GLU A 23 20.29 0.03 -0.67
C GLU A 23 20.26 1.56 -0.76
N PHE A 24 19.08 2.17 -0.59
CA PHE A 24 18.94 3.63 -0.56
C PHE A 24 19.70 4.27 0.61
N SER A 25 19.50 3.75 1.82
CA SER A 25 20.16 4.21 3.04
C SER A 25 21.68 4.20 2.88
N HIS A 26 22.23 3.10 2.37
CA HIS A 26 23.66 2.96 2.14
C HIS A 26 24.17 3.90 1.04
N ALA A 27 23.45 3.99 -0.09
CA ALA A 27 23.86 4.80 -1.22
C ALA A 27 23.84 6.31 -0.93
N ARG A 28 23.01 6.76 0.02
CA ARG A 28 22.88 8.17 0.40
C ARG A 28 23.53 8.53 1.73
N ASP A 29 24.06 7.54 2.45
CA ASP A 29 24.57 7.70 3.81
C ASP A 29 23.53 8.36 4.73
N VAL A 30 22.29 7.87 4.67
CA VAL A 30 21.16 8.36 5.45
C VAL A 30 20.51 7.26 6.27
N VAL A 31 19.96 7.61 7.42
CA VAL A 31 19.08 6.73 8.18
C VAL A 31 17.67 6.85 7.63
N ILE A 32 16.99 5.71 7.44
CA ILE A 32 15.57 5.70 7.03
C ILE A 32 14.71 6.09 8.23
N GLU A 33 13.97 7.19 8.07
CA GLU A 33 12.96 7.66 9.02
C GLU A 33 11.61 7.81 8.32
N LEU A 34 10.56 8.03 9.13
CA LEU A 34 9.22 8.28 8.63
C LEU A 34 9.01 9.79 8.41
N PRO A 35 8.25 10.19 7.37
CA PRO A 35 7.72 9.33 6.31
C PRO A 35 8.82 8.88 5.33
N ILE A 36 8.67 7.69 4.75
CA ILE A 36 9.64 7.13 3.79
C ILE A 36 9.79 8.08 2.59
N PRO A 37 11.01 8.47 2.17
CA PRO A 37 11.22 9.43 1.09
C PRO A 37 11.06 8.74 -0.27
N ILE A 38 9.82 8.40 -0.62
CA ILE A 38 9.51 7.51 -1.74
C ILE A 38 9.94 8.06 -3.10
N GLU A 39 9.76 9.36 -3.35
CA GLU A 39 10.22 10.02 -4.58
C GLU A 39 11.74 9.93 -4.72
N ASP A 40 12.49 10.17 -3.64
CA ASP A 40 13.94 10.04 -3.65
C ASP A 40 14.41 8.61 -3.89
N ILE A 41 13.68 7.62 -3.37
CA ILE A 41 13.98 6.22 -3.65
C ILE A 41 13.75 5.94 -5.14
N VAL A 42 12.63 6.39 -5.70
CA VAL A 42 12.23 6.11 -7.09
C VAL A 42 13.07 6.89 -8.11
N GLU A 43 13.15 8.21 -8.01
CA GLU A 43 13.86 9.03 -8.99
C GLU A 43 15.37 8.96 -8.82
N LYS A 44 15.79 9.03 -7.56
CA LYS A 44 17.14 9.41 -7.19
C LYS A 44 18.00 8.15 -6.99
N HIS A 45 17.42 7.03 -6.56
CA HIS A 45 18.11 5.74 -6.42
C HIS A 45 17.77 4.75 -7.54
N LEU A 46 16.49 4.54 -7.85
CA LEU A 46 16.07 3.65 -8.96
C LEU A 46 16.23 4.28 -10.36
N LYS A 47 16.49 5.60 -10.43
CA LYS A 47 16.70 6.35 -11.69
C LYS A 47 15.49 6.35 -12.62
N LEU A 48 14.31 6.32 -12.01
CA LEU A 48 13.02 6.46 -12.71
C LEU A 48 12.63 7.94 -12.82
N ARG A 49 11.62 8.25 -13.62
CA ARG A 49 11.06 9.61 -13.72
C ARG A 49 9.60 9.56 -13.31
N ILE A 50 9.18 10.49 -12.45
CA ILE A 50 7.78 10.63 -12.06
C ILE A 50 7.21 11.83 -12.82
N GLU A 51 6.09 11.63 -13.49
CA GLU A 51 5.38 12.66 -14.25
C GLU A 51 3.88 12.60 -13.92
N PHE A 52 3.21 13.75 -13.94
CA PHE A 52 1.75 13.84 -13.79
C PHE A 52 1.10 14.12 -15.13
N ASP A 53 -0.06 13.51 -15.37
CA ASP A 53 -0.91 13.85 -16.51
C ASP A 53 -2.35 13.30 -16.33
N ASP A 54 -3.27 13.65 -17.21
CA ASP A 54 -4.57 13.02 -17.30
C ASP A 54 -4.42 11.61 -17.92
N MET A 55 -4.42 10.60 -17.06
CA MET A 55 -4.24 9.21 -17.46
C MET A 55 -5.41 8.68 -18.29
N HIS A 56 -6.60 9.23 -18.10
CA HIS A 56 -7.81 8.85 -18.83
C HIS A 56 -7.75 9.35 -20.28
N VAL A 57 -7.35 10.61 -20.46
CA VAL A 57 -7.11 11.20 -21.79
C VAL A 57 -5.98 10.46 -22.50
N ARG A 58 -4.85 10.22 -21.82
CA ARG A 58 -3.68 9.53 -22.39
C ARG A 58 -4.00 8.13 -22.89
N HIS A 59 -4.77 7.37 -22.12
CA HIS A 59 -5.10 5.99 -22.47
C HIS A 59 -6.42 5.87 -23.24
N ASN A 60 -7.03 7.00 -23.61
CA ASN A 60 -8.33 7.05 -24.27
C ASN A 60 -9.38 6.20 -23.55
N VAL A 61 -9.36 6.25 -22.21
CA VAL A 61 -10.31 5.56 -21.33
C VAL A 61 -11.21 6.63 -20.72
N PRO A 62 -12.54 6.56 -20.91
CA PRO A 62 -13.44 7.53 -20.30
C PRO A 62 -13.31 7.54 -18.78
N ARG A 63 -13.25 8.74 -18.19
CA ARG A 63 -13.31 8.88 -16.72
C ARG A 63 -14.66 8.37 -16.22
N PRO A 64 -14.70 7.59 -15.12
CA PRO A 64 -15.96 7.22 -14.48
C PRO A 64 -16.78 8.47 -14.15
N LEU A 65 -18.09 8.42 -14.44
CA LEU A 65 -19.01 9.53 -14.16
C LEU A 65 -19.18 9.77 -12.66
N ASP A 66 -19.09 8.70 -11.86
CA ASP A 66 -19.18 8.71 -10.40
C ASP A 66 -17.98 7.95 -9.82
N GLY A 67 -17.08 8.63 -9.10
CA GLY A 67 -16.00 7.99 -8.35
C GLY A 67 -14.59 8.54 -8.63
N ASP A 68 -13.60 7.89 -8.02
CA ASP A 68 -12.19 8.17 -8.27
C ASP A 68 -11.76 7.70 -9.68
N ALA A 69 -10.63 8.23 -10.16
CA ALA A 69 -9.94 7.76 -11.37
C ALA A 69 -9.81 6.23 -11.41
N ASP A 70 -10.16 5.60 -12.54
CA ASP A 70 -9.99 4.14 -12.71
C ASP A 70 -8.51 3.78 -12.92
N ILE A 71 -7.77 4.67 -13.61
CA ILE A 71 -6.32 4.56 -13.82
C ILE A 71 -5.64 5.58 -12.91
N LEU A 72 -4.85 5.09 -11.96
CA LEU A 72 -4.13 5.94 -11.00
C LEU A 72 -2.66 6.17 -11.39
N GLY A 73 -2.05 5.19 -12.05
CA GLY A 73 -0.67 5.25 -12.49
C GLY A 73 -0.32 4.20 -13.52
N ALA A 74 0.84 4.37 -14.15
CA ALA A 74 1.42 3.41 -15.07
C ALA A 74 2.93 3.56 -15.15
N ILE A 75 3.63 2.44 -15.33
CA ILE A 75 5.07 2.39 -15.61
C ILE A 75 5.37 1.93 -17.05
N TYR A 76 6.36 2.57 -17.66
CA TYR A 76 6.78 2.37 -19.04
C TYR A 76 8.16 1.73 -19.14
N GLY A 77 8.47 1.20 -20.33
CA GLY A 77 9.72 0.47 -20.60
C GLY A 77 10.99 1.30 -20.43
N ASP A 78 10.87 2.63 -20.61
CA ASP A 78 11.94 3.62 -20.54
C ASP A 78 12.20 4.14 -19.11
N GLY A 79 11.47 3.61 -18.11
CA GLY A 79 11.56 4.01 -16.72
C GLY A 79 10.75 5.25 -16.35
N SER A 80 9.87 5.73 -17.23
CA SER A 80 8.90 6.76 -16.90
C SER A 80 7.73 6.15 -16.11
N ILE A 81 7.30 6.84 -15.06
CA ILE A 81 6.10 6.56 -14.27
C ILE A 81 5.18 7.77 -14.46
N PHE A 82 3.97 7.51 -14.94
CA PHE A 82 2.93 8.53 -15.01
C PHE A 82 1.91 8.30 -13.91
N ILE A 83 1.53 9.37 -13.22
CA ILE A 83 0.51 9.39 -12.17
C ILE A 83 -0.66 10.25 -12.64
N ASP A 84 -1.90 9.82 -12.37
CA ASP A 84 -3.08 10.64 -12.68
C ASP A 84 -3.03 11.95 -11.90
N GLN A 85 -3.16 13.07 -12.61
CA GLN A 85 -3.09 14.43 -12.06
C GLN A 85 -4.05 14.67 -10.88
N SER A 86 -5.15 13.91 -10.75
CA SER A 86 -6.06 14.03 -9.59
C SER A 86 -5.42 13.59 -8.27
N LEU A 87 -4.25 12.95 -8.32
CA LEU A 87 -3.45 12.58 -7.15
C LEU A 87 -2.34 13.59 -6.83
N ASP A 88 -2.11 14.61 -7.66
CA ASP A 88 -1.07 15.61 -7.42
C ASP A 88 -1.23 16.21 -6.00
N PRO A 89 -0.25 16.03 -5.09
CA PRO A 89 -0.35 16.51 -3.72
C PRO A 89 -0.30 18.04 -3.61
N ASP A 90 0.27 18.75 -4.59
CA ASP A 90 0.29 20.22 -4.59
C ASP A 90 -1.11 20.78 -4.86
N GLU A 91 -1.88 20.12 -5.73
CA GLU A 91 -3.27 20.48 -6.03
C GLU A 91 -4.28 19.84 -5.05
N ASN A 92 -4.01 18.62 -4.59
CA ASN A 92 -4.88 17.80 -3.75
C ASN A 92 -4.14 17.24 -2.52
N PRO A 93 -3.78 18.06 -1.52
CA PRO A 93 -2.98 17.60 -0.36
C PRO A 93 -3.60 16.43 0.42
N SER A 94 -4.93 16.30 0.42
CA SER A 94 -5.63 15.17 1.03
C SER A 94 -5.38 13.81 0.34
N LYS A 95 -4.85 13.82 -0.88
CA LYS A 95 -4.54 12.64 -1.70
C LYS A 95 -3.06 12.24 -1.60
N GLU A 96 -2.23 12.97 -0.87
CA GLU A 96 -0.79 12.69 -0.63
C GLU A 96 -0.52 11.20 -0.33
N GLY A 97 -1.27 10.61 0.61
CA GLY A 97 -1.07 9.19 0.95
C GLY A 97 -1.38 8.23 -0.20
N ARG A 98 -2.32 8.58 -1.09
CA ARG A 98 -2.64 7.79 -2.30
C ARG A 98 -1.60 8.00 -3.40
N TYR A 99 -1.14 9.23 -3.59
CA TYR A 99 -0.02 9.55 -4.48
C TYR A 99 1.22 8.72 -4.12
N ARG A 100 1.66 8.81 -2.87
CA ARG A 100 2.83 8.09 -2.36
C ARG A 100 2.69 6.57 -2.54
N PHE A 101 1.50 6.04 -2.29
CA PHE A 101 1.20 4.63 -2.51
C PHE A 101 1.31 4.24 -3.99
N THR A 102 0.80 5.08 -4.90
CA THR A 102 0.88 4.86 -6.35
C THR A 102 2.33 4.89 -6.83
N VAL A 103 3.14 5.85 -6.36
CA VAL A 103 4.59 5.90 -6.67
C VAL A 103 5.31 4.65 -6.16
N ALA A 104 5.00 4.18 -4.94
CA ALA A 104 5.57 2.96 -4.39
C ALA A 104 5.09 1.69 -5.12
N HIS A 105 3.87 1.68 -5.64
CA HIS A 105 3.30 0.59 -6.42
C HIS A 105 3.99 0.47 -7.78
N GLU A 106 4.08 1.56 -8.54
CA GLU A 106 4.71 1.58 -9.86
C GLU A 106 6.24 1.42 -9.77
N GLY A 107 6.90 2.30 -9.02
CA GLY A 107 8.35 2.38 -8.94
C GLY A 107 8.99 1.40 -7.97
N GLY A 108 8.29 1.02 -6.90
CA GLY A 108 8.72 -0.07 -6.02
C GLY A 108 8.25 -1.41 -6.58
N GLY A 109 6.95 -1.67 -6.52
CA GLY A 109 6.34 -2.95 -6.86
C GLY A 109 6.62 -3.43 -8.29
N HIS A 110 6.05 -2.75 -9.29
CA HIS A 110 6.20 -3.17 -10.69
C HIS A 110 7.65 -3.11 -11.15
N TRP A 111 8.37 -2.04 -10.87
CA TRP A 111 9.75 -1.94 -11.32
C TRP A 111 10.66 -2.98 -10.66
N ARG A 112 10.59 -3.22 -9.34
CA ARG A 112 11.49 -4.17 -8.67
C ARG A 112 11.12 -5.61 -8.98
N LEU A 113 9.85 -5.98 -8.83
CA LEU A 113 9.41 -7.36 -8.96
C LEU A 113 9.23 -7.79 -10.42
N HIS A 114 8.90 -6.84 -11.29
CA HIS A 114 8.48 -7.12 -12.67
C HIS A 114 9.35 -6.44 -13.72
N GLN A 115 10.54 -5.93 -13.33
CA GLN A 115 11.50 -5.28 -14.24
C GLN A 115 11.78 -6.05 -15.53
N HIS A 116 11.93 -7.37 -15.41
CA HIS A 116 12.23 -8.23 -16.55
C HIS A 116 11.08 -8.24 -17.57
N LEU A 117 9.83 -8.06 -17.14
CA LEU A 117 8.67 -7.92 -18.02
C LEU A 117 8.61 -6.52 -18.65
N ILE A 118 9.06 -5.51 -17.92
CA ILE A 118 9.13 -4.12 -18.38
C ILE A 118 10.22 -3.96 -19.45
N ARG A 119 11.42 -4.52 -19.21
CA ARG A 119 12.62 -4.36 -20.06
C ARG A 119 12.72 -5.35 -21.23
N SER A 120 12.20 -6.58 -21.10
CA SER A 120 12.33 -7.62 -22.16
C SER A 120 11.70 -7.22 -23.50
N HIS A 121 10.82 -6.24 -23.50
CA HIS A 121 10.15 -5.74 -24.70
C HIS A 121 10.91 -4.63 -25.44
N TYR A 122 12.01 -4.12 -24.91
CA TYR A 122 12.85 -3.14 -25.61
C TYR A 122 13.74 -3.78 -26.70
N GLY A 123 13.91 -5.12 -26.66
CA GLY A 123 14.80 -5.86 -27.57
C GLY A 123 14.11 -6.92 -28.45
N GLN A 124 12.80 -7.14 -28.28
CA GLN A 124 11.99 -8.06 -29.10
C GLN A 124 10.75 -7.36 -29.64
N SER A 125 10.92 -6.14 -30.17
CA SER A 125 9.83 -5.41 -30.84
C SER A 125 9.33 -6.23 -32.04
N SER A 126 8.21 -6.93 -31.84
CA SER A 126 7.31 -7.25 -32.93
C SER A 126 6.92 -5.94 -33.61
N LEU A 127 6.81 -5.90 -34.94
CA LEU A 127 6.40 -4.73 -35.73
C LEU A 127 5.00 -4.16 -35.36
N PHE A 128 4.37 -4.71 -34.32
CA PHE A 128 3.05 -4.38 -33.81
C PHE A 128 3.04 -3.98 -32.31
N ASP A 129 4.16 -4.08 -31.59
CA ASP A 129 4.26 -3.56 -30.22
C ASP A 129 4.67 -2.09 -30.33
N ASN A 130 3.72 -1.19 -30.06
CA ASN A 130 4.00 0.24 -29.98
C ASN A 130 4.93 0.49 -28.79
N ASP A 131 6.10 1.08 -29.05
CA ASP A 131 7.13 1.39 -28.04
C ASP A 131 6.64 2.41 -26.99
N GLY A 132 5.45 3.00 -27.18
CA GLY A 132 4.81 3.99 -26.31
C GLY A 132 3.67 3.48 -25.42
N ASP A 133 3.32 2.20 -25.43
CA ASP A 133 2.24 1.67 -24.59
C ASP A 133 2.72 1.32 -23.16
N PRO A 134 1.90 1.54 -22.11
CA PRO A 134 2.24 1.23 -20.74
C PRO A 134 2.48 -0.28 -20.57
N LYS A 135 3.46 -0.66 -19.75
CA LYS A 135 3.76 -2.09 -19.49
C LYS A 135 2.88 -2.65 -18.38
N PHE A 136 2.58 -1.82 -17.38
CA PHE A 136 1.55 -2.06 -16.38
C PHE A 136 0.66 -0.82 -16.32
N LEU A 137 -0.63 -1.07 -16.15
CA LEU A 137 -1.67 -0.04 -16.07
C LEU A 137 -2.49 -0.36 -14.83
N CYS A 138 -2.20 0.33 -13.73
CA CYS A 138 -2.89 0.11 -12.47
C CYS A 138 -4.36 0.52 -12.63
N ARG A 139 -5.25 -0.47 -12.70
CA ARG A 139 -6.71 -0.30 -12.76
C ARG A 139 -7.34 -0.60 -11.42
N SER A 140 -8.42 0.10 -11.10
CA SER A 140 -9.14 -0.08 -9.84
C SER A 140 -9.88 -1.43 -9.72
N SER A 141 -10.09 -2.17 -10.83
CA SER A 141 -10.87 -3.42 -10.86
C SER A 141 -10.11 -4.63 -11.46
N GLN A 142 -10.31 -5.80 -10.84
CA GLN A 142 -9.57 -7.08 -10.99
C GLN A 142 -8.05 -6.97 -10.77
N LYS A 143 -7.56 -7.56 -9.67
CA LYS A 143 -6.13 -7.58 -9.34
C LYS A 143 -5.49 -8.90 -9.80
N PRO A 144 -4.90 -8.96 -11.00
CA PRO A 144 -4.05 -10.09 -11.34
C PRO A 144 -2.86 -10.16 -10.37
N PRO A 145 -2.14 -11.29 -10.31
CA PRO A 145 -1.07 -11.51 -9.33
C PRO A 145 -0.04 -10.37 -9.26
N GLU A 146 0.35 -9.80 -10.39
CA GLU A 146 1.26 -8.65 -10.48
C GLU A 146 0.78 -7.41 -9.72
N GLU A 147 -0.49 -7.01 -9.86
CA GLU A 147 -1.07 -5.85 -9.17
C GLU A 147 -1.13 -6.09 -7.67
N TRP A 148 -1.51 -7.31 -7.25
CA TRP A 148 -1.51 -7.67 -5.83
C TRP A 148 -0.09 -7.65 -5.25
N GLN A 149 0.90 -8.15 -6.00
CA GLN A 149 2.30 -8.14 -5.56
C GLN A 149 2.84 -6.71 -5.47
N ALA A 150 2.49 -5.84 -6.42
CA ALA A 150 2.87 -4.44 -6.40
C ALA A 150 2.21 -3.68 -5.23
N ASP A 151 0.94 -3.92 -4.94
CA ASP A 151 0.25 -3.38 -3.76
C ASP A 151 0.91 -3.84 -2.46
N PHE A 152 1.21 -5.13 -2.35
CA PHE A 152 1.84 -5.69 -1.16
C PHE A 152 3.27 -5.15 -1.00
N TYR A 153 4.00 -4.97 -2.09
CA TYR A 153 5.31 -4.33 -2.09
C TYR A 153 5.22 -2.87 -1.61
N ALA A 154 4.31 -2.07 -2.16
CA ALA A 154 4.10 -0.68 -1.78
C ALA A 154 3.76 -0.57 -0.28
N SER A 155 2.92 -1.48 0.23
CA SER A 155 2.61 -1.59 1.65
C SER A 155 3.85 -1.88 2.49
N CYS A 156 4.70 -2.82 2.07
CA CYS A 156 5.95 -3.14 2.79
C CYS A 156 6.97 -1.99 2.74
N LEU A 157 7.07 -1.30 1.60
CA LEU A 157 8.04 -0.23 1.38
C LEU A 157 7.68 1.04 2.17
N LEU A 158 6.41 1.46 2.12
CA LEU A 158 5.94 2.66 2.82
C LEU A 158 5.70 2.42 4.31
N MET A 159 5.40 1.18 4.70
CA MET A 159 5.18 0.78 6.10
C MET A 159 6.07 -0.42 6.47
N PRO A 160 7.40 -0.21 6.60
CA PRO A 160 8.35 -1.28 6.89
C PRO A 160 8.04 -1.91 8.24
N ARG A 161 8.10 -3.24 8.31
CA ARG A 161 7.72 -4.02 9.50
C ARG A 161 8.34 -3.44 10.77
N LYS A 162 9.66 -3.25 10.78
CA LYS A 162 10.39 -2.72 11.95
C LYS A 162 9.85 -1.37 12.42
N LEU A 163 9.55 -0.46 11.50
CA LEU A 163 9.06 0.88 11.84
C LEU A 163 7.61 0.83 12.33
N VAL A 164 6.77 -0.02 11.74
CA VAL A 164 5.38 -0.22 12.19
C VAL A 164 5.34 -0.77 13.61
N PHE A 165 6.15 -1.79 13.91
CA PHE A 165 6.26 -2.32 15.28
C PHE A 165 6.78 -1.26 16.27
N ALA A 166 7.77 -0.46 15.89
CA ALA A 166 8.28 0.61 16.74
C ALA A 166 7.21 1.67 17.05
N ALA A 167 6.47 2.12 16.03
CA ALA A 167 5.38 3.09 16.21
C ALA A 167 4.20 2.49 16.99
N TRP A 168 3.91 1.20 16.81
CA TRP A 168 2.90 0.48 17.58
C TRP A 168 3.27 0.41 19.06
N ASP A 169 4.50 0.04 19.39
CA ASP A 169 4.99 -0.05 20.77
C ASP A 169 5.02 1.31 21.47
N GLU A 170 5.24 2.39 20.72
CA GLU A 170 5.15 3.77 21.21
C GLU A 170 3.70 4.16 21.52
N MET A 171 2.76 3.84 20.63
CA MET A 171 1.33 4.12 20.80
C MET A 171 0.70 3.24 21.90
N PHE A 172 1.16 1.99 22.03
CA PHE A 172 0.67 1.00 22.98
C PHE A 172 1.83 0.39 23.78
N PRO A 173 2.24 1.02 24.91
CA PRO A 173 3.37 0.55 25.72
C PRO A 173 3.23 -0.86 26.30
N ASP A 174 2.00 -1.39 26.38
CA ASP A 174 1.75 -2.78 26.80
C ASP A 174 2.16 -3.82 25.75
N ARG A 175 2.47 -3.39 24.51
CA ARG A 175 2.87 -4.21 23.35
C ARG A 175 1.88 -5.32 23.00
N LYS A 176 0.65 -5.24 23.51
CA LYS A 176 -0.38 -6.23 23.25
C LYS A 176 -1.05 -5.94 21.92
N ARG A 177 -1.54 -7.00 21.28
CA ARG A 177 -2.35 -6.89 20.06
C ARG A 177 -3.75 -6.41 20.44
N ARG A 178 -4.40 -5.72 19.51
CA ARG A 178 -5.77 -5.24 19.66
C ARG A 178 -6.72 -6.08 18.83
N VAL A 179 -7.89 -6.35 19.37
CA VAL A 179 -8.99 -7.03 18.66
C VAL A 179 -10.26 -6.24 18.87
N ILE A 180 -11.12 -6.16 17.86
CA ILE A 180 -12.46 -5.60 18.05
C ILE A 180 -13.20 -6.45 19.07
N ALA A 181 -13.85 -5.80 20.04
CA ALA A 181 -14.57 -6.48 21.11
C ALA A 181 -15.54 -7.51 20.49
N PRO A 182 -15.35 -8.81 20.77
CA PRO A 182 -16.15 -9.85 20.13
C PRO A 182 -17.58 -9.82 20.66
N GLU A 183 -18.56 -10.08 19.79
CA GLU A 183 -19.97 -10.10 20.20
C GLU A 183 -20.26 -11.18 21.23
N THR A 184 -19.56 -12.32 21.11
CA THR A 184 -19.57 -13.41 22.10
C THR A 184 -18.30 -13.33 22.94
N LYS A 185 -18.44 -13.34 24.27
CA LYS A 185 -17.29 -13.34 25.18
C LYS A 185 -16.48 -14.62 24.99
N VAL A 186 -15.21 -14.45 24.61
CA VAL A 186 -14.24 -15.53 24.44
C VAL A 186 -12.97 -15.14 25.19
N GLU A 187 -12.39 -16.07 25.94
CA GLU A 187 -11.10 -15.81 26.59
C GLU A 187 -9.98 -15.64 25.55
N HIS A 188 -9.25 -14.54 25.63
CA HIS A 188 -8.13 -14.27 24.74
C HIS A 188 -7.08 -13.34 25.39
N PRO A 189 -5.81 -13.38 24.93
CA PRO A 189 -4.76 -12.53 25.49
C PRO A 189 -4.74 -11.09 24.92
N PHE A 190 -5.59 -10.77 23.94
CA PHE A 190 -5.63 -9.47 23.27
C PHE A 190 -6.39 -8.41 24.08
N VAL A 191 -6.09 -7.14 23.81
CA VAL A 191 -6.85 -6.02 24.39
C VAL A 191 -8.03 -5.71 23.47
N GLU A 192 -9.23 -5.77 24.03
CA GLU A 192 -10.47 -5.47 23.32
C GLU A 192 -10.56 -3.97 23.01
N VAL A 193 -10.98 -3.67 21.79
CA VAL A 193 -11.30 -2.33 21.32
C VAL A 193 -12.82 -2.23 21.30
N PRO A 194 -13.42 -1.43 22.19
CA PRO A 194 -14.86 -1.24 22.18
C PRO A 194 -15.28 -0.46 20.94
N ARG A 195 -16.44 -0.79 20.38
CA ARG A 195 -17.11 0.06 19.39
C ARG A 195 -17.80 1.20 20.10
N ILE A 196 -17.62 2.43 19.61
CA ILE A 196 -18.30 3.59 20.19
C ILE A 196 -19.79 3.51 19.82
N SER A 197 -20.66 3.64 20.82
CA SER A 197 -22.10 3.79 20.63
C SER A 197 -22.59 4.99 21.42
N CYS A 198 -23.31 5.90 20.78
CA CYS A 198 -23.89 7.07 21.43
C CYS A 198 -25.29 7.36 20.91
N SER A 199 -26.12 7.97 21.75
CA SER A 199 -27.47 8.42 21.38
C SER A 199 -27.47 9.95 21.34
N ILE A 200 -27.65 10.53 20.16
CA ILE A 200 -27.68 11.98 19.95
C ILE A 200 -29.07 12.38 19.44
N ALA A 201 -29.74 13.28 20.18
CA ALA A 201 -31.07 13.79 19.82
C ALA A 201 -32.13 12.69 19.55
N GLY A 202 -32.05 11.55 20.26
CA GLY A 202 -32.97 10.42 20.10
C GLY A 202 -32.63 9.48 18.94
N HIS A 203 -31.51 9.70 18.25
CA HIS A 203 -30.95 8.77 17.26
C HIS A 203 -29.78 8.01 17.87
N ASP A 204 -29.86 6.68 17.83
CA ASP A 204 -28.75 5.81 18.19
C ASP A 204 -27.76 5.73 17.02
N TRP A 205 -26.51 6.05 17.31
CA TRP A 205 -25.40 5.90 16.40
C TRP A 205 -24.44 4.86 16.96
N THR A 206 -24.09 3.88 16.15
CA THR A 206 -23.10 2.86 16.46
C THR A 206 -22.02 2.88 15.40
N GLU A 207 -20.79 2.98 15.87
CA GLU A 207 -19.61 2.87 15.03
C GLU A 207 -19.53 1.48 14.39
N SER A 208 -19.23 1.43 13.10
CA SER A 208 -18.96 0.21 12.37
C SER A 208 -17.59 -0.38 12.77
N VAL A 209 -17.37 -1.66 12.48
CA VAL A 209 -16.07 -2.31 12.70
C VAL A 209 -14.96 -1.60 11.92
N GLU A 210 -15.24 -1.18 10.68
CA GLU A 210 -14.28 -0.46 9.84
C GLU A 210 -13.88 0.88 10.46
N GLU A 211 -14.86 1.67 10.94
CA GLU A 211 -14.60 2.97 11.56
C GLU A 211 -13.76 2.84 12.83
N ALA A 212 -14.05 1.85 13.68
CA ALA A 212 -13.28 1.58 14.89
C ALA A 212 -11.82 1.19 14.57
N LEU A 213 -11.62 0.33 13.57
CA LEU A 213 -10.29 -0.09 13.12
C LEU A 213 -9.52 1.07 12.49
N ASP A 214 -10.18 1.86 11.65
CA ASP A 214 -9.60 3.06 11.04
C ASP A 214 -9.25 4.11 12.10
N GLY A 215 -10.04 4.23 13.17
CA GLY A 215 -9.75 5.08 14.32
C GLY A 215 -8.43 4.75 14.99
N ILE A 216 -8.11 3.45 15.15
CA ILE A 216 -6.81 3.00 15.67
C ILE A 216 -5.68 3.20 14.67
N ALA A 217 -5.95 2.94 13.39
CA ALA A 217 -4.94 3.05 12.35
C ALA A 217 -4.55 4.51 12.06
N ARG A 218 -5.46 5.48 12.27
CA ARG A 218 -5.30 6.88 11.86
C ARG A 218 -4.04 7.57 12.42
N PRO A 219 -3.71 7.53 13.72
CA PRO A 219 -2.50 8.18 14.24
C PRO A 219 -1.22 7.61 13.64
N LEU A 220 -1.20 6.29 13.38
CA LEU A 220 -0.09 5.64 12.69
C LEU A 220 -0.07 6.03 11.20
N ALA A 221 -1.23 6.06 10.54
CA ALA A 221 -1.33 6.46 9.13
C ALA A 221 -0.78 7.87 8.88
N GLU A 222 -1.09 8.81 9.78
CA GLU A 222 -0.56 10.17 9.78
C GLU A 222 0.97 10.19 9.90
N LYS A 223 1.54 9.42 10.85
CA LYS A 223 2.99 9.30 11.04
C LYS A 223 3.72 8.72 9.82
N PHE A 224 3.09 7.79 9.12
CA PHE A 224 3.65 7.12 7.93
C PHE A 224 3.31 7.85 6.62
N LEU A 225 2.44 8.86 6.68
CA LEU A 225 1.91 9.59 5.53
C LEU A 225 1.27 8.66 4.48
N VAL A 226 0.34 7.82 4.94
CA VAL A 226 -0.47 6.89 4.14
C VAL A 226 -1.96 7.02 4.52
N SER A 227 -2.87 6.37 3.78
CA SER A 227 -4.28 6.37 4.15
C SER A 227 -4.55 5.49 5.39
N PRO A 228 -5.59 5.81 6.22
CA PRO A 228 -5.99 4.96 7.34
C PRO A 228 -6.29 3.52 6.92
N ILE A 229 -6.92 3.34 5.75
CA ILE A 229 -7.23 2.03 5.19
C ILE A 229 -5.95 1.24 4.89
N ALA A 230 -4.94 1.87 4.26
CA ALA A 230 -3.67 1.20 3.95
C ALA A 230 -2.92 0.80 5.23
N MET A 231 -2.88 1.68 6.23
CA MET A 231 -2.29 1.39 7.54
C MET A 231 -3.04 0.25 8.25
N ARG A 232 -4.38 0.28 8.28
CA ARG A 232 -5.19 -0.79 8.86
C ARG A 232 -4.88 -2.14 8.23
N ILE A 233 -4.89 -2.23 6.88
CA ILE A 233 -4.56 -3.46 6.16
C ILE A 233 -3.18 -3.98 6.58
N ARG A 234 -2.20 -3.08 6.71
CA ARG A 234 -0.85 -3.44 7.15
C ARG A 234 -0.81 -3.93 8.60
N LEU A 235 -1.51 -3.28 9.52
CA LEU A 235 -1.61 -3.70 10.93
C LEU A 235 -2.29 -5.05 11.08
N GLU A 236 -3.34 -5.30 10.31
CA GLU A 236 -4.01 -6.61 10.22
C GLU A 236 -3.04 -7.68 9.70
N LYS A 237 -2.31 -7.36 8.62
CA LYS A 237 -1.32 -8.27 8.04
C LYS A 237 -0.19 -8.64 9.00
N LEU A 238 0.24 -7.69 9.83
CA LEU A 238 1.26 -7.93 10.86
C LEU A 238 0.69 -8.56 12.14
N GLY A 239 -0.63 -8.74 12.23
CA GLY A 239 -1.32 -9.32 13.38
C GLY A 239 -1.30 -8.43 14.63
N LEU A 240 -1.16 -7.11 14.45
CA LEU A 240 -1.18 -6.12 15.52
C LEU A 240 -2.60 -5.68 15.86
N LEU A 241 -3.43 -5.53 14.83
CA LEU A 241 -4.84 -5.15 14.91
C LEU A 241 -5.69 -6.23 14.25
N MET A 242 -6.68 -6.77 14.95
CA MET A 242 -7.45 -7.93 14.49
C MET A 242 -8.94 -7.61 14.47
N ARG A 243 -9.63 -8.11 13.43
CA ARG A 243 -11.10 -8.07 13.35
C ARG A 243 -11.75 -9.05 14.31
N GLU A 244 -11.16 -10.23 14.45
CA GLU A 244 -11.67 -11.33 15.25
C GLU A 244 -10.53 -12.06 15.97
N VAL A 245 -10.87 -12.81 17.00
CA VAL A 245 -9.93 -13.66 17.73
C VAL A 245 -9.62 -14.89 16.86
N PRO A 246 -8.34 -15.16 16.50
CA PRO A 246 -7.99 -16.33 15.70
C PRO A 246 -8.36 -17.64 16.41
N HIS A 247 -9.14 -18.49 15.74
CA HIS A 247 -9.57 -19.79 16.27
C HIS A 247 -8.42 -20.73 16.66
N GLN A 248 -7.24 -20.59 16.04
CA GLN A 248 -6.10 -21.48 16.25
C GLN A 248 -5.32 -21.28 17.58
N ARG A 249 -5.72 -20.34 18.45
CA ARG A 249 -5.03 -20.11 19.74
C ARG A 249 -5.82 -20.54 20.99
N ILE A 250 -6.94 -21.24 20.83
CA ILE A 250 -7.69 -21.84 21.95
C ILE A 250 -7.03 -23.15 22.47
N LEU A 251 -6.03 -23.71 21.77
CA LEU A 251 -5.42 -25.02 22.09
C LEU A 251 -4.01 -24.94 22.70
N GLY A 252 -3.63 -23.81 23.32
CA GLY A 252 -2.28 -23.60 23.87
C GLY A 252 -2.19 -23.50 25.40
N ALA A 253 -3.27 -23.77 26.13
CA ALA A 253 -3.29 -23.80 27.59
C ALA A 253 -3.86 -25.15 28.05
N GLY A 254 -3.01 -26.17 28.03
CA GLY A 254 -3.22 -27.49 28.60
C GLY A 254 -1.92 -28.01 29.16
#